data_AF-Q6UCA4-F1
#
_entry.id   AF-Q6UCA4-F1
#
_cell.length_a   1.000
_cell.length_b   1.000
_cell.length_c   1.000
_cell.angle_alpha   90.00
_cell.angle_beta   90.00
_cell.angle_gamma   90.00
#
_symmetry.space_group_name_H-M   'P 1'
#
loop_
_entity.id
_entity.type
_entity.pdbx_description
1 polymer ?
#
loop_
_entity_poly.entity_id
_entity_poly.type
_entity_poly.pdbx_seq_one_letter_code
_entity_poly.pdbx_strand_id
1 'polypeptide(L)'
;MKNIKYYLFFAATALFTACADDLLHVEETASPQLEHVLNLRSMDYEDLAGVLSKISNTEHTIMLQEGSELWTTSIKAIHGVEIEESNRPVYLFEGQDKDSINAILSQSYATIRLQRGGDLIDYIVYKDKERMAEIANYYQNHYLSASSDTSDKIVVCNTGEDTRSGNSDIKNIRVDITKAIGNNPFKGLPIKDYPTEKLSTIDKNSILSLSSRATYPATLEFMLIKEKDGGSLEHDITSQIQAVTTSLKFLIDSGFITVKYTIKDSSHKGGASDYEVSALESFQNYLRSWDEVKGQDKKPYILLRDGTWDSGKTFGYASGIGVIHLNNPRGNFEVAAISTTSSSHPYTLAHEIGHLLGAEHVDNEQDLMYTWYSPQVTPNHLSADNWVRMLECIQK
;
A
#
# COMPACT_ATOMS: atom_id res chain seq x y z
N MET A 1 64.62 -2.08 23.76
CA MET A 1 64.70 -3.56 23.74
C MET A 1 63.33 -4.13 24.09
N LYS A 2 62.81 -5.03 23.22
CA LYS A 2 61.52 -5.75 23.23
C LYS A 2 60.29 -4.89 22.87
N ASN A 3 59.84 -4.77 21.61
CA ASN A 3 59.35 -5.71 20.58
C ASN A 3 57.94 -6.30 20.85
N ILE A 4 57.12 -6.23 19.78
CA ILE A 4 55.93 -7.04 19.40
C ILE A 4 54.57 -6.39 19.71
N LYS A 5 53.63 -6.20 18.77
CA LYS A 5 53.57 -6.29 17.30
C LYS A 5 52.19 -5.71 16.89
N TYR A 6 52.16 -4.79 15.94
CA TYR A 6 50.97 -4.45 15.14
C TYR A 6 50.73 -5.56 14.12
N TYR A 7 49.58 -6.23 14.14
CA TYR A 7 49.09 -7.07 13.04
C TYR A 7 47.57 -7.08 13.04
N LEU A 8 46.96 -6.38 12.09
CA LEU A 8 45.85 -6.91 11.28
C LEU A 8 45.58 -5.95 10.10
N PHE A 9 46.59 -5.83 9.23
CA PHE A 9 46.43 -5.46 7.83
C PHE A 9 47.33 -6.43 7.06
N PHE A 10 46.82 -6.94 5.93
CA PHE A 10 47.36 -8.02 5.07
C PHE A 10 46.92 -9.45 5.40
N ALA A 11 45.73 -9.81 4.91
CA ALA A 11 45.46 -11.14 4.34
C ALA A 11 44.27 -11.06 3.37
N ALA A 12 44.37 -10.19 2.35
CA ALA A 12 43.45 -10.12 1.22
C ALA A 12 44.26 -10.36 -0.06
N THR A 13 44.76 -11.60 -0.24
CA THR A 13 45.39 -12.07 -1.51
C THR A 13 45.80 -13.56 -1.45
N ALA A 14 44.95 -14.46 -0.92
CA ALA A 14 45.24 -15.90 -0.96
C ALA A 14 43.97 -16.78 -0.86
N LEU A 15 42.91 -16.44 -1.59
CA LEU A 15 41.74 -17.30 -1.79
C LEU A 15 41.21 -17.25 -3.24
N PHE A 16 42.08 -16.86 -4.17
CA PHE A 16 41.96 -17.21 -5.57
C PHE A 16 43.14 -18.13 -5.89
N THR A 17 42.89 -19.23 -6.59
CA THR A 17 43.81 -20.32 -6.97
C THR A 17 43.99 -21.47 -5.97
N ALA A 18 42.92 -22.22 -5.71
CA ALA A 18 42.98 -23.66 -5.45
C ALA A 18 41.57 -24.27 -5.54
N CYS A 19 41.13 -24.55 -6.76
CA CYS A 19 40.12 -25.57 -7.16
C CYS A 19 39.84 -25.33 -8.66
N ALA A 20 40.87 -25.53 -9.48
CA ALA A 20 40.69 -25.81 -10.90
C ALA A 20 40.86 -27.32 -11.05
N ASP A 21 40.01 -27.91 -11.88
CA ASP A 21 39.79 -29.34 -12.11
C ASP A 21 38.90 -30.04 -11.09
N ASP A 22 37.61 -29.69 -11.10
CA ASP A 22 36.58 -30.71 -11.30
C ASP A 22 35.31 -30.10 -11.93
N LEU A 23 34.88 -30.72 -13.02
CA LEU A 23 33.59 -30.59 -13.71
C LEU A 23 33.24 -29.23 -14.34
N LEU A 24 33.50 -29.18 -15.65
CA LEU A 24 32.64 -28.53 -16.64
C LEU A 24 31.19 -29.05 -16.52
N HIS A 25 30.47 -28.61 -15.50
CA HIS A 25 29.04 -28.39 -15.65
C HIS A 25 28.90 -26.96 -16.13
N VAL A 26 28.67 -26.84 -17.45
CA VAL A 26 27.88 -25.72 -17.93
C VAL A 26 26.58 -25.82 -17.16
N GLU A 27 26.42 -25.04 -16.09
CA GLU A 27 25.10 -24.61 -15.68
C GLU A 27 24.56 -23.91 -16.92
N GLU A 28 23.73 -24.62 -17.70
CA GLU A 28 22.73 -23.96 -18.50
C GLU A 28 22.05 -22.99 -17.54
N THR A 29 22.34 -21.69 -17.70
CA THR A 29 21.47 -20.64 -17.18
C THR A 29 20.11 -20.96 -17.77
N ALA A 30 19.28 -21.66 -16.98
CA ALA A 30 17.94 -22.00 -17.37
C ALA A 30 17.28 -20.69 -17.82
N SER A 31 16.89 -20.63 -19.09
CA SER A 31 16.01 -19.57 -19.56
C SER A 31 14.86 -19.48 -18.56
N PRO A 32 14.46 -18.28 -18.08
CA PRO A 32 13.33 -18.17 -17.17
C PRO A 32 12.17 -18.95 -17.78
N GLN A 33 11.71 -19.99 -17.08
CA GLN A 33 10.63 -20.80 -17.59
C GLN A 33 9.40 -19.92 -17.56
N LEU A 34 8.88 -19.60 -18.74
CA LEU A 34 7.66 -18.83 -18.85
C LEU A 34 6.50 -19.69 -18.34
N GLU A 35 5.83 -19.24 -17.29
CA GLU A 35 4.76 -20.02 -16.68
C GLU A 35 3.37 -19.56 -17.12
N HIS A 36 3.22 -18.25 -17.37
CA HIS A 36 1.95 -17.64 -17.71
C HIS A 36 2.08 -16.57 -18.80
N VAL A 37 1.02 -16.37 -19.56
CA VAL A 37 0.87 -15.27 -20.53
C VAL A 37 -0.41 -14.52 -20.20
N LEU A 38 -0.35 -13.20 -20.12
CA LEU A 38 -1.50 -12.35 -19.79
C LEU A 38 -1.56 -11.14 -20.73
N ASN A 39 -2.68 -11.02 -21.46
CA ASN A 39 -2.92 -9.88 -22.35
C ASN A 39 -3.70 -8.79 -21.62
N LEU A 40 -3.01 -7.70 -21.27
CA LEU A 40 -3.54 -6.60 -20.47
C LEU A 40 -4.71 -5.86 -21.12
N ARG A 41 -4.85 -5.92 -22.46
CA ARG A 41 -5.98 -5.28 -23.17
C ARG A 41 -7.24 -6.11 -23.16
N SER A 42 -7.14 -7.44 -23.10
CA SER A 42 -8.31 -8.31 -23.19
C SER A 42 -8.64 -9.04 -21.90
N MET A 43 -7.73 -9.02 -20.91
CA MET A 43 -7.92 -9.76 -19.67
C MET A 43 -9.18 -9.34 -18.93
N ASP A 44 -9.89 -10.32 -18.38
CA ASP A 44 -10.89 -10.11 -17.35
C ASP A 44 -10.46 -10.70 -16.00
N TYR A 45 -11.40 -10.78 -15.05
CA TYR A 45 -11.12 -11.30 -13.72
C TYR A 45 -10.64 -12.76 -13.75
N GLU A 46 -11.23 -13.63 -14.58
CA GLU A 46 -10.88 -15.05 -14.58
C GLU A 46 -9.47 -15.28 -15.14
N ASP A 47 -9.05 -14.46 -16.10
CA ASP A 47 -7.68 -14.47 -16.63
C ASP A 47 -6.66 -14.11 -15.55
N LEU A 48 -6.86 -12.97 -14.87
CA LEU A 48 -5.91 -12.50 -13.84
C LEU A 48 -5.93 -13.40 -12.60
N ALA A 49 -7.11 -13.75 -12.10
CA ALA A 49 -7.26 -14.66 -10.97
C ALA A 49 -6.69 -16.05 -11.29
N GLY A 50 -6.86 -16.53 -12.53
CA GLY A 50 -6.30 -17.79 -13.00
C GLY A 50 -4.78 -17.84 -13.02
N VAL A 51 -4.11 -16.68 -13.14
CA VAL A 51 -2.66 -16.55 -12.97
C VAL A 51 -2.30 -16.45 -11.49
N LEU A 52 -2.85 -15.45 -10.79
CA LEU A 52 -2.45 -15.13 -9.40
C LEU A 52 -2.76 -16.25 -8.40
N SER A 53 -3.86 -16.98 -8.57
CA SER A 53 -4.24 -18.07 -7.65
C SER A 53 -3.28 -19.26 -7.64
N LYS A 54 -2.40 -19.37 -8.64
CA LYS A 54 -1.37 -20.42 -8.72
C LYS A 54 -0.07 -20.02 -8.04
N ILE A 55 0.09 -18.73 -7.72
CA ILE A 55 1.29 -18.16 -7.15
C ILE A 55 1.16 -18.24 -5.63
N SER A 56 2.04 -19.01 -5.01
CA SER A 56 2.08 -19.16 -3.55
C SER A 56 3.45 -18.79 -3.03
N ASN A 57 4.31 -19.77 -2.76
CA ASN A 57 5.60 -19.54 -2.10
C ASN A 57 6.75 -19.30 -3.07
N THR A 58 6.60 -19.74 -4.33
CA THR A 58 7.63 -19.59 -5.37
C THR A 58 7.39 -18.35 -6.20
N GLU A 59 8.47 -17.81 -6.75
CA GLU A 59 8.40 -16.81 -7.79
C GLU A 59 7.87 -17.45 -9.08
N HIS A 60 7.00 -16.73 -9.79
CA HIS A 60 6.51 -17.13 -11.12
C HIS A 60 6.80 -16.04 -12.14
N THR A 61 7.32 -16.44 -13.31
CA THR A 61 7.53 -15.53 -14.45
C THR A 61 6.29 -15.48 -15.35
N ILE A 62 5.81 -14.26 -15.60
CA ILE A 62 4.63 -13.94 -16.41
C ILE A 62 5.05 -13.09 -17.60
N MET A 63 4.61 -13.47 -18.80
CA MET A 63 4.68 -12.61 -19.99
C MET A 63 3.45 -11.70 -20.03
N LEU A 64 3.65 -10.40 -19.90
CA LEU A 64 2.62 -9.39 -20.09
C LEU A 64 2.62 -8.92 -21.54
N GLN A 65 1.43 -8.77 -22.11
CA GLN A 65 1.22 -8.21 -23.45
C GLN A 65 0.30 -6.99 -23.39
N GLU A 66 0.74 -5.87 -23.96
CA GLU A 66 -0.06 -4.65 -24.15
C GLU A 66 0.05 -4.17 -25.60
N GLY A 67 -0.96 -4.45 -26.43
CA GLY A 67 -0.88 -4.15 -27.86
C GLY A 67 0.22 -4.97 -28.56
N SER A 68 1.19 -4.28 -29.16
CA SER A 68 2.35 -4.92 -29.81
C SER A 68 3.52 -5.17 -28.86
N GLU A 69 3.48 -4.64 -27.64
CA GLU A 69 4.56 -4.80 -26.66
C GLU A 69 4.35 -6.06 -25.83
N LEU A 70 5.42 -6.84 -25.68
CA LEU A 70 5.49 -8.01 -24.83
C LEU A 70 6.74 -7.91 -23.96
N TRP A 71 6.60 -8.17 -22.67
CA TRP A 71 7.72 -8.22 -21.73
C TRP A 71 7.45 -9.22 -20.61
N THR A 72 8.49 -9.66 -19.93
CA THR A 72 8.39 -10.59 -18.81
C THR A 72 8.56 -9.86 -17.50
N THR A 73 7.85 -10.33 -16.47
CA THR A 73 8.02 -9.93 -15.08
C THR A 73 7.91 -11.15 -14.19
N SER A 74 8.57 -11.11 -13.04
CA SER A 74 8.51 -12.13 -12.02
C SER A 74 7.78 -11.61 -10.80
N ILE A 75 6.75 -12.34 -10.34
CA ILE A 75 6.00 -11.98 -9.13
C ILE A 75 5.94 -13.13 -8.13
N LYS A 76 5.79 -12.79 -6.85
CA LYS A 76 5.60 -13.72 -5.72
C LYS A 76 4.52 -13.20 -4.78
N ALA A 77 3.93 -14.09 -3.99
CA ALA A 77 3.00 -13.67 -2.94
C ALA A 77 3.76 -12.93 -1.82
N ILE A 78 3.12 -11.90 -1.24
CA ILE A 78 3.64 -11.22 -0.06
C ILE A 78 3.28 -12.03 1.18
N HIS A 79 4.28 -12.28 2.03
CA HIS A 79 4.12 -12.99 3.31
C HIS A 79 4.16 -12.02 4.50
N GLY A 80 3.71 -12.48 5.67
CA GLY A 80 3.67 -11.65 6.88
C GLY A 80 2.51 -10.64 6.93
N VAL A 81 1.61 -10.70 5.96
CA VAL A 81 0.42 -9.86 5.84
C VAL A 81 -0.84 -10.69 5.64
N GLU A 82 -1.91 -10.33 6.35
CA GLU A 82 -3.25 -10.89 6.19
C GLU A 82 -4.26 -9.76 5.93
N ILE A 83 -5.15 -9.93 4.96
CA ILE A 83 -6.24 -8.98 4.69
C ILE A 83 -7.56 -9.74 4.73
N GLU A 84 -8.48 -9.26 5.56
CA GLU A 84 -9.83 -9.77 5.68
C GLU A 84 -10.83 -8.73 5.14
N GLU A 85 -11.48 -9.04 4.02
CA GLU A 85 -12.52 -8.25 3.38
C GLU A 85 -13.82 -9.04 3.39
N SER A 86 -14.86 -8.56 4.07
CA SER A 86 -16.15 -9.27 4.17
C SER A 86 -16.02 -10.73 4.67
N ASN A 87 -15.11 -10.98 5.62
CA ASN A 87 -14.75 -12.30 6.13
C ASN A 87 -14.13 -13.25 5.08
N ARG A 88 -13.50 -12.71 4.02
CA ARG A 88 -12.75 -13.44 3.00
C ARG A 88 -11.31 -12.92 2.91
N PRO A 89 -10.33 -13.79 2.62
CA PRO A 89 -8.96 -13.36 2.44
C PRO A 89 -8.78 -12.60 1.13
N VAL A 90 -7.95 -11.56 1.16
CA VAL A 90 -7.38 -10.90 -0.03
C VAL A 90 -5.86 -11.12 -0.01
N TYR A 91 -5.29 -11.45 -1.17
CA TYR A 91 -3.86 -11.76 -1.30
C TYR A 91 -3.14 -10.65 -2.07
N LEU A 92 -1.93 -10.33 -1.62
CA LEU A 92 -1.05 -9.36 -2.23
C LEU A 92 0.14 -10.05 -2.92
N PHE A 93 0.61 -9.46 -4.01
CA PHE A 93 1.75 -9.94 -4.77
C PHE A 93 2.67 -8.77 -5.11
N GLU A 94 3.98 -9.02 -5.14
CA GLU A 94 4.98 -8.03 -5.53
C GLU A 94 5.94 -8.64 -6.56
N GLY A 95 6.43 -7.78 -7.45
CA GLY A 95 7.55 -8.11 -8.32
C GLY A 95 8.88 -8.10 -7.58
N GLN A 96 9.92 -8.61 -8.22
CA GLN A 96 11.29 -8.39 -7.75
C GLN A 96 11.68 -6.90 -7.87
N ASP A 97 12.68 -6.45 -7.10
CA ASP A 97 13.01 -5.04 -6.85
C ASP A 97 13.04 -4.09 -8.09
N LYS A 98 13.29 -4.62 -9.29
CA LYS A 98 13.35 -3.81 -10.53
C LYS A 98 12.09 -3.87 -11.38
N ASP A 99 11.19 -4.81 -11.12
CA ASP A 99 10.01 -5.05 -11.95
C ASP A 99 8.91 -4.02 -11.72
N SER A 100 8.93 -3.34 -10.57
CA SER A 100 8.01 -2.24 -10.22
C SER A 100 6.55 -2.59 -10.54
N ILE A 101 6.14 -3.79 -10.10
CA ILE A 101 4.80 -4.36 -10.26
C ILE A 101 4.26 -4.85 -8.92
N ASN A 102 2.97 -4.64 -8.69
CA ASN A 102 2.20 -5.24 -7.61
C ASN A 102 0.91 -5.81 -8.19
N ALA A 103 0.34 -6.81 -7.52
CA ALA A 103 -0.97 -7.34 -7.87
C ALA A 103 -1.78 -7.70 -6.62
N ILE A 104 -3.10 -7.70 -6.78
CA ILE A 104 -4.05 -7.99 -5.70
C ILE A 104 -5.04 -9.03 -6.20
N LEU A 105 -5.36 -10.02 -5.37
CA LEU A 105 -6.40 -11.01 -5.64
C LEU A 105 -7.40 -11.06 -4.48
N SER A 106 -8.61 -10.55 -4.73
CA SER A 106 -9.81 -10.78 -3.92
C SER A 106 -10.71 -11.81 -4.62
N GLN A 107 -11.70 -12.36 -3.91
CA GLN A 107 -12.72 -13.21 -4.53
C GLN A 107 -13.67 -12.45 -5.48
N SER A 108 -13.69 -11.12 -5.37
CA SER A 108 -14.63 -10.24 -6.09
C SER A 108 -13.95 -9.41 -7.18
N TYR A 109 -12.65 -9.15 -7.06
CA TYR A 109 -11.86 -8.35 -8.00
C TYR A 109 -10.39 -8.76 -7.95
N ALA A 110 -9.63 -8.37 -8.96
CA ALA A 110 -8.19 -8.45 -8.98
C ALA A 110 -7.59 -7.20 -9.63
N THR A 111 -6.35 -6.87 -9.29
CA THR A 111 -5.65 -5.72 -9.87
C THR A 111 -4.20 -6.05 -10.21
N ILE A 112 -3.66 -5.35 -11.20
CA ILE A 112 -2.22 -5.23 -11.44
C ILE A 112 -1.87 -3.75 -11.50
N ARG A 113 -0.88 -3.33 -10.70
CA ARG A 113 -0.29 -2.00 -10.72
C ARG A 113 1.15 -2.10 -11.17
N LEU A 114 1.55 -1.36 -12.21
CA LEU A 114 2.93 -1.42 -12.73
C LEU A 114 3.40 -0.11 -13.37
N GLN A 115 4.72 0.06 -13.47
CA GLN A 115 5.35 1.19 -14.15
C GLN A 115 5.45 0.96 -15.67
N ARG A 116 5.00 1.93 -16.48
CA ARG A 116 5.10 1.94 -17.94
C ARG A 116 5.43 3.32 -18.46
N GLY A 117 6.57 3.46 -19.13
CA GLY A 117 6.99 4.75 -19.70
C GLY A 117 7.20 5.85 -18.65
N GLY A 118 7.42 5.48 -17.38
CA GLY A 118 7.51 6.42 -16.25
C GLY A 118 6.17 6.72 -15.55
N ASP A 119 5.06 6.23 -16.11
CA ASP A 119 3.73 6.36 -15.51
C ASP A 119 3.36 5.11 -14.72
N LEU A 120 2.75 5.30 -13.55
CA LEU A 120 2.17 4.24 -12.73
C LEU A 120 0.77 3.92 -13.26
N ILE A 121 0.57 2.70 -13.73
CA ILE A 121 -0.66 2.26 -14.38
C ILE A 121 -1.34 1.18 -13.55
N ASP A 122 -2.64 1.33 -13.33
CA ASP A 122 -3.52 0.32 -12.76
C ASP A 122 -4.36 -0.37 -13.82
N TYR A 123 -4.48 -1.68 -13.70
CA TYR A 123 -5.47 -2.48 -14.38
C TYR A 123 -6.40 -3.11 -13.35
N ILE A 124 -7.69 -2.88 -13.50
CA ILE A 124 -8.72 -3.27 -12.55
C ILE A 124 -9.73 -4.17 -13.24
N VAL A 125 -9.98 -5.34 -12.64
CA VAL A 125 -10.96 -6.32 -13.11
C VAL A 125 -11.86 -6.76 -11.96
N TYR A 126 -13.18 -6.69 -12.17
CA TYR A 126 -14.19 -7.20 -11.24
C TYR A 126 -14.83 -8.45 -11.83
N LYS A 127 -15.10 -9.42 -10.96
CA LYS A 127 -15.74 -10.68 -11.33
C LYS A 127 -17.20 -10.48 -11.75
N ASP A 128 -17.92 -9.64 -11.00
CA ASP A 128 -19.30 -9.30 -11.31
C ASP A 128 -19.35 -8.20 -12.37
N LYS A 129 -20.14 -8.44 -13.43
CA LYS A 129 -20.20 -7.54 -14.60
C LYS A 129 -20.92 -6.23 -14.31
N GLU A 130 -21.97 -6.27 -13.48
CA GLU A 130 -22.70 -5.05 -13.10
C GLU A 130 -21.79 -4.16 -12.27
N ARG A 131 -21.07 -4.75 -11.30
CA ARG A 131 -20.05 -4.05 -10.52
C ARG A 131 -18.93 -3.51 -11.40
N MET A 132 -18.43 -4.29 -12.36
CA MET A 132 -17.41 -3.82 -13.31
C MET A 132 -17.88 -2.58 -14.09
N ALA A 133 -19.15 -2.54 -14.50
CA ALA A 133 -19.73 -1.38 -15.17
C ALA A 133 -19.91 -0.17 -14.24
N GLU A 134 -20.33 -0.38 -12.99
CA GLU A 134 -20.39 0.68 -11.97
C GLU A 134 -19.02 1.32 -11.71
N ILE A 135 -17.98 0.50 -11.58
CA ILE A 135 -16.60 0.96 -11.38
C ILE A 135 -16.11 1.72 -12.62
N ALA A 136 -16.43 1.25 -13.82
CA ALA A 136 -16.10 1.97 -15.05
C ALA A 136 -16.77 3.34 -15.10
N ASN A 137 -18.07 3.40 -14.77
CA ASN A 137 -18.81 4.66 -14.70
C ASN A 137 -18.22 5.61 -13.66
N TYR A 138 -17.79 5.10 -12.50
CA TYR A 138 -17.09 5.90 -11.50
C TYR A 138 -15.85 6.57 -12.10
N TYR A 139 -14.92 5.79 -12.69
CA TYR A 139 -13.68 6.34 -13.25
C TYR A 139 -13.95 7.28 -14.43
N GLN A 140 -14.92 6.97 -15.28
CA GLN A 140 -15.32 7.85 -16.37
C GLN A 140 -15.85 9.20 -15.87
N ASN A 141 -16.72 9.19 -14.86
CA ASN A 141 -17.32 10.41 -14.32
C ASN A 141 -16.31 11.30 -13.57
N HIS A 142 -15.30 10.70 -12.94
CA HIS A 142 -14.32 11.45 -12.13
C HIS A 142 -13.13 11.98 -12.93
N TYR A 143 -12.72 11.28 -14.00
CA TYR A 143 -11.48 11.60 -14.71
C TYR A 143 -11.65 12.00 -16.18
N LEU A 144 -12.77 11.68 -16.83
CA LEU A 144 -13.00 12.11 -18.20
C LEU A 144 -13.70 13.47 -18.21
N SER A 145 -13.04 14.47 -18.77
CA SER A 145 -13.70 15.73 -19.14
C SER A 145 -14.52 15.52 -20.41
N ALA A 146 -15.59 16.29 -20.60
CA ALA A 146 -16.47 16.20 -21.78
C ALA A 146 -15.78 16.51 -23.14
N SER A 147 -14.48 16.83 -23.17
CA SER A 147 -13.76 17.33 -24.34
C SER A 147 -12.37 16.73 -24.60
N SER A 148 -12.00 15.56 -24.04
CA SER A 148 -10.64 15.04 -24.21
C SER A 148 -10.43 14.27 -25.53
N ASP A 149 -9.42 14.69 -26.31
CA ASP A 149 -8.84 13.93 -27.42
C ASP A 149 -8.24 12.59 -26.97
N THR A 150 -8.10 11.65 -27.91
CA THR A 150 -7.83 10.23 -27.63
C THR A 150 -6.42 9.89 -27.15
N SER A 151 -5.46 10.83 -27.16
CA SER A 151 -4.05 10.60 -26.81
C SER A 151 -3.70 10.80 -25.32
N ASP A 152 -4.58 11.44 -24.52
CA ASP A 152 -4.29 11.83 -23.12
C ASP A 152 -5.13 11.04 -22.09
N LYS A 153 -5.53 9.81 -22.41
CA LYS A 153 -6.52 9.07 -21.62
C LYS A 153 -5.97 8.62 -20.27
N ILE A 154 -6.41 9.29 -19.20
CA ILE A 154 -6.28 8.82 -17.81
C ILE A 154 -7.00 7.48 -17.63
N VAL A 155 -8.19 7.34 -18.23
CA VAL A 155 -9.03 6.14 -18.10
C VAL A 155 -9.28 5.53 -19.47
N VAL A 156 -9.05 4.22 -19.58
CA VAL A 156 -9.38 3.40 -20.75
C VAL A 156 -10.20 2.21 -20.29
N CYS A 157 -11.43 2.08 -20.81
CA CYS A 157 -12.25 0.89 -20.61
C CYS A 157 -12.03 -0.06 -21.80
N ASN A 158 -11.46 -1.24 -21.53
CA ASN A 158 -11.30 -2.28 -22.55
C ASN A 158 -12.56 -3.14 -22.59
N THR A 159 -13.16 -3.30 -23.76
CA THR A 159 -14.41 -4.04 -23.97
C THR A 159 -14.16 -5.29 -24.81
N GLY A 160 -14.98 -6.32 -24.61
CA GLY A 160 -14.99 -7.50 -25.49
C GLY A 160 -15.48 -7.19 -26.91
N GLU A 161 -15.52 -8.22 -27.77
CA GLU A 161 -16.09 -8.08 -29.12
C GLU A 161 -17.55 -7.60 -29.06
N ASP A 162 -17.85 -6.63 -29.91
CA ASP A 162 -19.12 -5.91 -29.96
C ASP A 162 -20.25 -6.85 -30.41
N THR A 163 -20.92 -7.51 -29.46
CA THR A 163 -22.20 -8.16 -29.76
C THR A 163 -23.23 -7.05 -29.97
N ARG A 164 -24.04 -7.15 -31.03
CA ARG A 164 -25.03 -6.14 -31.50
C ARG A 164 -26.08 -5.66 -30.47
N SER A 165 -25.92 -5.95 -29.18
CA SER A 165 -26.86 -5.69 -28.09
C SER A 165 -26.69 -4.35 -27.37
N GLY A 166 -25.67 -3.53 -27.70
CA GLY A 166 -25.51 -2.19 -27.12
C GLY A 166 -25.07 -2.15 -25.65
N ASN A 167 -24.90 -3.31 -25.00
CA ASN A 167 -24.24 -3.42 -23.70
C ASN A 167 -22.77 -3.76 -23.94
N SER A 168 -21.87 -2.80 -23.75
CA SER A 168 -20.44 -3.05 -23.83
C SER A 168 -20.01 -3.94 -22.65
N ASP A 169 -19.56 -5.17 -22.94
CA ASP A 169 -18.97 -6.09 -21.94
C ASP A 169 -17.57 -5.58 -21.57
N ILE A 170 -17.47 -4.72 -20.55
CA ILE A 170 -16.20 -4.18 -20.06
C ILE A 170 -15.40 -5.31 -19.42
N LYS A 171 -14.22 -5.59 -19.96
CA LYS A 171 -13.29 -6.62 -19.48
C LYS A 171 -12.43 -6.12 -18.34
N ASN A 172 -11.82 -4.95 -18.54
CA ASN A 172 -10.99 -4.29 -17.54
C ASN A 172 -11.00 -2.76 -17.72
N ILE A 173 -10.60 -2.05 -16.68
CA ILE A 173 -10.30 -0.62 -16.72
C ILE A 173 -8.80 -0.45 -16.53
N ARG A 174 -8.18 0.36 -17.40
CA ARG A 174 -6.81 0.83 -17.25
C ARG A 174 -6.84 2.29 -16.80
N VAL A 175 -6.21 2.59 -15.67
CA VAL A 175 -6.11 3.93 -15.07
C VAL A 175 -4.65 4.35 -14.99
N ASP A 176 -4.34 5.54 -15.50
CA ASP A 176 -3.03 6.17 -15.36
C ASP A 176 -2.99 7.00 -14.09
N ILE A 177 -2.42 6.43 -13.03
CA ILE A 177 -2.38 7.02 -11.69
C ILE A 177 -1.46 8.24 -11.69
N THR A 178 -0.33 8.20 -12.41
CA THR A 178 0.58 9.34 -12.51
C THR A 178 -0.12 10.56 -13.11
N LYS A 179 -0.90 10.38 -14.18
CA LYS A 179 -1.68 11.47 -14.78
C LYS A 179 -2.83 11.92 -13.88
N ALA A 180 -3.50 11.00 -13.18
CA ALA A 180 -4.54 11.34 -12.21
C ALA A 180 -4.00 12.26 -11.10
N ILE A 181 -2.88 11.88 -10.47
CA ILE A 181 -2.18 12.69 -9.46
C ILE A 181 -1.75 14.05 -10.05
N GLY A 182 -1.23 14.05 -11.27
CA GLY A 182 -0.77 15.26 -11.97
C GLY A 182 -1.86 16.32 -12.14
N ASN A 183 -3.13 15.91 -12.19
CA ASN A 183 -4.28 16.79 -12.34
C ASN A 183 -4.88 17.29 -11.01
N ASN A 184 -4.33 16.89 -9.87
CA ASN A 184 -4.84 17.33 -8.57
C ASN A 184 -4.51 18.81 -8.26
N PRO A 185 -5.45 19.57 -7.70
CA PRO A 185 -5.35 21.03 -7.58
C PRO A 185 -4.41 21.53 -6.47
N PHE A 186 -4.04 20.69 -5.50
CA PHE A 186 -3.34 21.10 -4.28
C PHE A 186 -1.84 20.78 -4.25
N LYS A 187 -1.24 20.52 -5.42
CA LYS A 187 0.20 20.23 -5.54
C LYS A 187 1.05 21.35 -4.95
N GLY A 188 2.02 20.99 -4.10
CA GLY A 188 2.95 21.93 -3.46
C GLY A 188 2.40 22.67 -2.24
N LEU A 189 1.18 22.36 -1.79
CA LEU A 189 0.68 22.85 -0.50
C LEU A 189 1.19 21.97 0.64
N PRO A 190 1.47 22.56 1.82
CA PRO A 190 1.92 21.80 2.98
C PRO A 190 0.78 20.90 3.47
N ILE A 191 1.11 19.65 3.76
CA ILE A 191 0.18 18.69 4.34
C ILE A 191 0.05 19.01 5.84
N LYS A 192 -1.20 19.04 6.33
CA LYS A 192 -1.54 19.31 7.74
C LYS A 192 -2.55 18.27 8.20
N ASP A 193 -2.02 17.17 8.71
CA ASP A 193 -2.70 15.89 8.88
C ASP A 193 -2.50 15.30 10.27
N TYR A 194 -1.98 16.09 11.22
CA TYR A 194 -1.90 15.72 12.63
C TYR A 194 -1.99 16.96 13.52
N PRO A 195 -2.43 16.83 14.79
CA PRO A 195 -2.53 17.96 15.70
C PRO A 195 -1.15 18.52 16.08
N THR A 196 -0.99 19.84 16.06
CA THR A 196 0.24 20.52 16.51
C THR A 196 0.34 20.57 18.05
N GLU A 197 1.36 19.87 18.59
CA GLU A 197 1.81 19.73 20.00
C GLU A 197 0.92 18.88 20.96
N LYS A 198 1.43 17.98 21.82
CA LYS A 198 2.78 17.71 22.36
C LYS A 198 3.46 16.51 21.69
N LEU A 199 4.63 16.72 21.09
CA LEU A 199 5.65 15.67 21.11
C LEU A 199 5.82 15.27 22.58
N SER A 200 5.52 14.02 22.93
CA SER A 200 6.12 13.46 24.14
C SER A 200 7.60 13.66 23.95
N THR A 201 8.23 14.54 24.73
CA THR A 201 9.68 14.61 24.83
C THR A 201 10.14 13.18 24.99
N ILE A 202 10.78 12.64 23.95
CA ILE A 202 11.48 11.36 24.04
C ILE A 202 12.42 11.57 25.21
N ASP A 203 12.10 10.94 26.34
CA ASP A 203 12.92 11.07 27.52
C ASP A 203 14.24 10.37 27.16
N LYS A 204 15.25 11.16 26.78
CA LYS A 204 16.58 10.66 26.41
C LYS A 204 17.24 9.86 27.55
N ASN A 205 16.64 9.89 28.75
CA ASN A 205 17.05 9.12 29.92
C ASN A 205 16.17 7.90 30.21
N SER A 206 15.14 7.60 29.41
CA SER A 206 14.49 6.29 29.53
C SER A 206 15.43 5.25 28.95
N ILE A 207 16.24 4.65 29.83
CA ILE A 207 16.87 3.37 29.54
C ILE A 207 15.73 2.47 29.09
N LEU A 208 15.71 2.13 27.79
CA LEU A 208 14.84 1.11 27.24
C LEU A 208 15.10 -0.14 28.05
N SER A 209 14.27 -0.34 29.07
CA SER A 209 14.02 -1.65 29.64
C SER A 209 13.35 -2.39 28.50
N LEU A 210 14.17 -2.97 27.60
CA LEU A 210 13.74 -3.99 26.67
C LEU A 210 12.97 -5.00 27.50
N SER A 211 11.65 -4.90 27.44
CA SER A 211 10.76 -5.85 28.07
C SER A 211 11.18 -7.19 27.49
N SER A 212 11.75 -8.06 28.34
CA SER A 212 12.17 -9.41 27.98
C SER A 212 10.99 -10.33 27.64
N ARG A 213 9.82 -9.75 27.31
CA ARG A 213 8.54 -10.43 27.05
C ARG A 213 8.02 -10.25 25.62
N ALA A 214 8.65 -9.46 24.76
CA ALA A 214 8.17 -9.31 23.40
C ALA A 214 8.40 -10.61 22.59
N THR A 215 7.35 -11.42 22.45
CA THR A 215 7.32 -12.54 21.50
C THR A 215 7.08 -11.97 20.11
N TYR A 216 8.18 -11.70 19.40
CA TYR A 216 8.16 -11.29 18.00
C TYR A 216 8.05 -12.51 17.07
N PRO A 217 7.44 -12.36 15.87
CA PRO A 217 6.81 -11.14 15.38
C PRO A 217 5.47 -10.86 16.10
N ALA A 218 5.25 -9.61 16.49
CA ALA A 218 3.98 -9.20 17.09
C ALA A 218 2.96 -8.88 16.00
N THR A 219 1.72 -9.33 16.15
CA THR A 219 0.67 -9.03 15.17
C THR A 219 0.10 -7.64 15.39
N LEU A 220 0.31 -6.75 14.41
CA LEU A 220 -0.28 -5.42 14.35
C LEU A 220 -1.53 -5.48 13.46
N GLU A 221 -2.72 -5.39 14.07
CA GLU A 221 -3.99 -5.46 13.36
C GLU A 221 -4.62 -4.08 13.17
N PHE A 222 -4.75 -3.63 11.93
CA PHE A 222 -5.42 -2.39 11.55
C PHE A 222 -6.91 -2.65 11.25
N MET A 223 -7.78 -1.90 11.92
CA MET A 223 -9.22 -1.95 11.70
C MET A 223 -9.62 -0.85 10.72
N LEU A 224 -9.91 -1.23 9.48
CA LEU A 224 -10.24 -0.34 8.38
C LEU A 224 -11.76 -0.23 8.25
N ILE A 225 -12.31 0.92 8.62
CA ILE A 225 -13.75 1.13 8.75
C ILE A 225 -14.25 1.93 7.56
N LYS A 226 -15.08 1.33 6.72
CA LYS A 226 -15.72 2.04 5.61
C LYS A 226 -16.79 2.96 6.15
N GLU A 227 -16.66 4.24 5.83
CA GLU A 227 -17.70 5.22 6.10
C GLU A 227 -18.96 4.87 5.30
N LYS A 228 -20.12 4.90 5.96
CA LYS A 228 -21.39 4.64 5.29
C LYS A 228 -21.66 5.73 4.27
N ASP A 229 -21.92 5.30 3.03
CA ASP A 229 -22.09 6.17 1.86
C ASP A 229 -20.82 7.00 1.53
N GLY A 230 -19.66 6.67 2.11
CA GLY A 230 -18.39 7.36 1.89
C GLY A 230 -17.72 7.06 0.55
N GLY A 231 -18.24 6.10 -0.21
CA GLY A 231 -17.86 5.85 -1.61
C GLY A 231 -16.56 5.07 -1.83
N SER A 232 -15.82 4.65 -0.78
CA SER A 232 -14.58 3.88 -0.95
C SER A 232 -14.81 2.60 -1.76
N LEU A 233 -14.09 2.48 -2.87
CA LEU A 233 -14.11 1.29 -3.73
C LEU A 233 -13.22 0.19 -3.14
N GLU A 234 -13.59 -1.07 -3.36
CA GLU A 234 -12.94 -2.21 -2.73
C GLU A 234 -11.46 -2.34 -3.14
N HIS A 235 -11.18 -2.24 -4.45
CA HIS A 235 -9.82 -2.30 -4.99
C HIS A 235 -8.95 -1.09 -4.59
N ASP A 236 -9.56 0.08 -4.36
CA ASP A 236 -8.84 1.26 -3.89
C ASP A 236 -8.38 1.08 -2.43
N ILE A 237 -9.25 0.52 -1.56
CA ILE A 237 -8.89 0.19 -0.17
C ILE A 237 -7.68 -0.76 -0.16
N THR A 238 -7.71 -1.83 -0.93
CA THR A 238 -6.61 -2.81 -0.93
C THR A 238 -5.36 -2.30 -1.64
N SER A 239 -5.49 -1.37 -2.59
CA SER A 239 -4.34 -0.66 -3.17
C SER A 239 -3.66 0.26 -2.15
N GLN A 240 -4.43 0.92 -1.28
CA GLN A 240 -3.88 1.68 -0.14
C GLN A 240 -3.19 0.74 0.85
N ILE A 241 -3.78 -0.43 1.15
CA ILE A 241 -3.16 -1.46 2.01
C ILE A 241 -1.84 -1.97 1.42
N GLN A 242 -1.76 -2.16 0.11
CA GLN A 242 -0.52 -2.53 -0.57
C GLN A 242 0.57 -1.47 -0.35
N ALA A 243 0.22 -0.18 -0.42
CA ALA A 243 1.15 0.90 -0.12
C ALA A 243 1.62 0.90 1.34
N VAL A 244 0.72 0.66 2.30
CA VAL A 244 1.08 0.50 3.73
C VAL A 244 2.01 -0.70 3.89
N THR A 245 1.71 -1.80 3.24
CA THR A 245 2.55 -3.01 3.30
C THR A 245 3.96 -2.74 2.77
N THR A 246 4.08 -1.99 1.68
CA THR A 246 5.37 -1.54 1.15
C THR A 246 6.09 -0.60 2.12
N SER A 247 5.39 0.33 2.77
CA SER A 247 6.02 1.27 3.71
C SER A 247 6.51 0.58 4.99
N LEU A 248 5.83 -0.48 5.43
CA LEU A 248 6.17 -1.27 6.62
C LEU A 248 7.10 -2.46 6.33
N LYS A 249 7.51 -2.66 5.07
CA LYS A 249 8.33 -3.81 4.64
C LYS A 249 9.57 -4.00 5.52
N PHE A 250 10.24 -2.92 5.91
CA PHE A 250 11.42 -2.99 6.77
C PHE A 250 11.13 -3.59 8.16
N LEU A 251 9.94 -3.38 8.73
CA LEU A 251 9.54 -3.98 10.02
C LEU A 251 9.11 -5.44 9.85
N ILE A 252 8.41 -5.74 8.76
CA ILE A 252 7.91 -7.08 8.43
C ILE A 252 9.09 -8.02 8.13
N ASP A 253 9.98 -7.62 7.22
CA ASP A 253 11.12 -8.44 6.79
C ASP A 253 12.16 -8.62 7.89
N SER A 254 12.26 -7.65 8.82
CA SER A 254 13.10 -7.77 10.03
C SER A 254 12.48 -8.65 11.12
N GLY A 255 11.24 -9.12 10.94
CA GLY A 255 10.53 -9.98 11.90
C GLY A 255 10.03 -9.26 13.15
N PHE A 256 9.92 -7.93 13.14
CA PHE A 256 9.34 -7.19 14.27
C PHE A 256 7.82 -7.35 14.32
N ILE A 257 7.16 -7.33 13.15
CA ILE A 257 5.70 -7.41 13.07
C ILE A 257 5.25 -8.39 12.00
N THR A 258 4.07 -8.97 12.23
CA THR A 258 3.16 -9.37 11.15
C THR A 258 2.01 -8.38 11.13
N VAL A 259 1.40 -8.17 9.97
CA VAL A 259 0.32 -7.18 9.82
C VAL A 259 -0.98 -7.88 9.44
N LYS A 260 -2.07 -7.49 10.10
CA LYS A 260 -3.42 -7.90 9.71
C LYS A 260 -4.26 -6.66 9.39
N TYR A 261 -5.03 -6.70 8.33
CA TYR A 261 -5.98 -5.65 7.97
C TYR A 261 -7.39 -6.25 7.99
N THR A 262 -8.30 -5.66 8.76
CA THR A 262 -9.70 -6.09 8.81
C THR A 262 -10.58 -4.96 8.32
N ILE A 263 -11.23 -5.18 7.17
CA ILE A 263 -12.11 -4.21 6.52
C ILE A 263 -13.55 -4.47 6.96
N LYS A 264 -14.19 -3.45 7.55
CA LYS A 264 -15.59 -3.52 8.02
C LYS A 264 -16.39 -2.34 7.51
N ASP A 265 -17.62 -2.62 7.08
CA ASP A 265 -18.63 -1.56 6.92
C ASP A 265 -19.06 -1.01 8.28
N SER A 266 -19.47 0.24 8.30
CA SER A 266 -20.05 0.88 9.49
C SER A 266 -21.39 1.54 9.18
N SER A 267 -22.06 2.01 10.22
CA SER A 267 -23.22 2.90 10.12
C SER A 267 -22.85 4.39 10.29
N HIS A 268 -21.57 4.68 10.54
CA HIS A 268 -21.06 6.03 10.73
C HIS A 268 -21.02 6.79 9.39
N LYS A 269 -21.39 8.06 9.43
CA LYS A 269 -21.38 8.98 8.28
C LYS A 269 -20.70 10.29 8.68
N GLY A 270 -20.08 10.95 7.73
CA GLY A 270 -19.67 12.35 7.83
C GLY A 270 -20.21 13.19 6.68
N GLY A 271 -20.06 14.51 6.81
CA GLY A 271 -20.26 15.46 5.73
C GLY A 271 -19.05 15.50 4.79
N ALA A 272 -19.31 15.83 3.53
CA ALA A 272 -18.29 15.89 2.47
C ALA A 272 -17.26 17.02 2.65
N SER A 273 -17.60 18.05 3.45
CA SER A 273 -16.72 19.21 3.72
C SER A 273 -16.40 19.35 5.21
N ASP A 274 -16.57 18.28 5.99
CA ASP A 274 -16.31 18.31 7.43
C ASP A 274 -14.84 18.64 7.70
N TYR A 275 -14.60 19.37 8.80
CA TYR A 275 -13.26 19.62 9.32
C TYR A 275 -12.70 18.33 9.93
N GLU A 276 -11.46 17.99 9.58
CA GLU A 276 -10.85 16.70 9.88
C GLU A 276 -10.79 16.37 11.38
N VAL A 277 -10.52 17.35 12.24
CA VAL A 277 -10.47 17.14 13.69
C VAL A 277 -11.83 16.73 14.22
N SER A 278 -12.90 17.43 13.81
CA SER A 278 -14.27 17.11 14.22
C SER A 278 -14.73 15.76 13.64
N ALA A 279 -14.31 15.44 12.42
CA ALA A 279 -14.60 14.14 11.80
C ALA A 279 -13.93 13.00 12.57
N LEU A 280 -12.65 13.13 12.92
CA LEU A 280 -11.92 12.12 13.70
C LEU A 280 -12.50 11.96 15.11
N GLU A 281 -12.80 13.05 15.81
CA GLU A 281 -13.43 13.00 17.14
C GLU A 281 -14.81 12.32 17.07
N SER A 282 -15.61 12.65 16.05
CA SER A 282 -16.90 12.00 15.82
C SER A 282 -16.75 10.51 15.53
N PHE A 283 -15.74 10.12 14.76
CA PHE A 283 -15.44 8.72 14.48
C PHE A 283 -15.04 7.96 15.75
N GLN A 284 -14.12 8.50 16.56
CA GLN A 284 -13.72 7.88 17.83
C GLN A 284 -14.91 7.74 18.79
N ASN A 285 -15.79 8.73 18.87
CA ASN A 285 -17.02 8.65 19.67
C ASN A 285 -17.98 7.56 19.16
N TYR A 286 -18.09 7.41 17.84
CA TYR A 286 -18.86 6.31 17.25
C TYR A 286 -18.29 4.95 17.67
N LEU A 287 -16.98 4.73 17.51
CA LEU A 287 -16.31 3.47 17.87
C LEU A 287 -16.53 3.08 19.34
N ARG A 288 -16.45 4.06 20.26
CA ARG A 288 -16.68 3.85 21.71
C ARG A 288 -18.09 3.34 22.04
N SER A 289 -19.05 3.56 21.15
CA SER A 289 -20.44 3.12 21.30
C SER A 289 -20.84 1.98 20.35
N TRP A 290 -19.92 1.52 19.50
CA TRP A 290 -20.22 0.52 18.48
C TRP A 290 -20.00 -0.90 19.02
N ASP A 291 -21.10 -1.61 19.26
CA ASP A 291 -21.08 -2.93 19.89
C ASP A 291 -20.25 -3.98 19.14
N GLU A 292 -20.11 -3.88 17.81
CA GLU A 292 -19.34 -4.84 17.00
C GLU A 292 -17.83 -4.82 17.29
N VAL A 293 -17.31 -3.74 17.85
CA VAL A 293 -15.89 -3.57 18.17
C VAL A 293 -15.62 -3.54 19.67
N LYS A 294 -16.61 -3.95 20.49
CA LYS A 294 -16.49 -4.01 21.93
C LYS A 294 -15.31 -4.91 22.36
N GLY A 295 -14.43 -4.37 23.20
CA GLY A 295 -13.23 -5.06 23.69
C GLY A 295 -12.06 -5.10 22.70
N GLN A 296 -12.16 -4.37 21.58
CA GLN A 296 -11.09 -4.24 20.58
C GLN A 296 -10.47 -2.83 20.57
N ASP A 297 -10.64 -2.07 21.65
CA ASP A 297 -10.31 -0.65 21.79
C ASP A 297 -8.81 -0.31 21.78
N LYS A 298 -7.96 -1.35 21.71
CA LYS A 298 -6.49 -1.26 21.71
C LYS A 298 -5.84 -1.46 20.34
N LYS A 299 -6.65 -1.53 19.27
CA LYS A 299 -6.18 -1.61 17.88
C LYS A 299 -6.21 -0.23 17.23
N PRO A 300 -5.36 0.05 16.22
CA PRO A 300 -5.52 1.23 15.38
C PRO A 300 -6.80 1.14 14.51
N TYR A 301 -7.60 2.21 14.51
CA TYR A 301 -8.81 2.32 13.68
C TYR A 301 -8.70 3.43 12.65
N ILE A 302 -8.98 3.16 11.38
CA ILE A 302 -8.94 4.16 10.32
C ILE A 302 -10.29 4.22 9.61
N LEU A 303 -10.92 5.40 9.59
CA LEU A 303 -12.13 5.65 8.80
C LEU A 303 -11.75 5.93 7.34
N LEU A 304 -12.41 5.25 6.42
CA LEU A 304 -12.14 5.32 4.98
C LEU A 304 -13.32 5.92 4.22
N ARG A 305 -13.03 6.88 3.35
CA ARG A 305 -13.96 7.41 2.33
C ARG A 305 -13.20 7.64 1.01
N ASP A 306 -13.93 7.74 -0.10
CA ASP A 306 -13.34 8.10 -1.39
C ASP A 306 -12.98 9.59 -1.44
N GLY A 307 -13.89 10.44 -0.94
CA GLY A 307 -13.69 11.89 -0.89
C GLY A 307 -12.64 12.34 0.13
N THR A 308 -12.69 13.62 0.47
CA THR A 308 -11.71 14.33 1.32
C THR A 308 -12.41 15.13 2.41
N TRP A 309 -11.63 15.87 3.21
CA TRP A 309 -12.08 16.77 4.28
C TRP A 309 -11.63 18.20 4.01
N ASP A 310 -12.12 19.16 4.81
CA ASP A 310 -11.88 20.62 4.66
C ASP A 310 -12.02 21.13 3.21
N SER A 311 -13.13 20.77 2.55
CA SER A 311 -13.43 21.18 1.17
C SER A 311 -12.33 20.82 0.16
N GLY A 312 -11.75 19.63 0.29
CA GLY A 312 -10.72 19.15 -0.63
C GLY A 312 -9.30 19.20 -0.11
N LYS A 313 -9.03 19.94 0.98
CA LYS A 313 -7.66 20.24 1.39
C LYS A 313 -6.99 19.18 2.25
N THR A 314 -7.78 18.34 2.91
CA THR A 314 -7.29 17.32 3.84
C THR A 314 -7.58 15.94 3.27
N PHE A 315 -6.52 15.17 3.00
CA PHE A 315 -6.61 13.82 2.43
C PHE A 315 -6.67 12.73 3.50
N GLY A 316 -6.08 12.99 4.66
CA GLY A 316 -6.11 12.13 5.83
C GLY A 316 -5.78 12.94 7.08
N TYR A 317 -6.04 12.35 8.24
CA TYR A 317 -5.69 12.96 9.51
C TYR A 317 -5.52 11.91 10.61
N ALA A 318 -4.35 11.88 11.24
CA ALA A 318 -4.00 10.99 12.35
C ALA A 318 -4.26 11.64 13.71
N SER A 319 -4.73 10.84 14.66
CA SER A 319 -4.95 11.25 16.06
C SER A 319 -3.69 11.77 16.78
N GLY A 320 -2.51 11.33 16.34
CA GLY A 320 -1.24 11.78 16.87
C GLY A 320 -0.06 11.04 16.25
N ILE A 321 1.15 11.55 16.51
CA ILE A 321 2.39 10.96 16.05
C ILE A 321 2.94 10.00 17.11
N GLY A 322 3.28 8.79 16.71
CA GLY A 322 3.99 7.83 17.56
C GLY A 322 3.14 7.30 18.71
N VAL A 323 1.93 6.83 18.38
CA VAL A 323 0.91 6.39 19.33
C VAL A 323 0.66 4.87 19.28
N ILE A 324 1.23 4.16 18.30
CA ILE A 324 1.17 2.69 18.20
C ILE A 324 2.30 2.06 19.03
N HIS A 325 1.93 1.34 20.07
CA HIS A 325 2.83 0.67 21.01
C HIS A 325 2.47 -0.82 21.08
N LEU A 326 3.38 -1.73 20.77
CA LEU A 326 3.06 -3.16 20.69
C LEU A 326 3.04 -3.82 22.06
N ASN A 327 3.91 -3.38 22.98
CA ASN A 327 3.99 -3.97 24.32
C ASN A 327 2.90 -3.41 25.23
N ASN A 328 2.59 -2.12 25.10
CA ASN A 328 1.59 -1.42 25.90
C ASN A 328 0.64 -0.58 25.02
N PRO A 329 -0.21 -1.22 24.21
CA PRO A 329 -1.09 -0.50 23.30
C PRO A 329 -2.07 0.41 24.06
N ARG A 330 -2.23 1.64 23.56
CA ARG A 330 -3.21 2.60 24.06
C ARG A 330 -4.62 2.06 23.84
N GLY A 331 -5.51 2.26 24.80
CA GLY A 331 -6.90 1.81 24.74
C GLY A 331 -7.88 2.91 24.33
N ASN A 332 -9.17 2.63 24.55
CA ASN A 332 -10.28 3.58 24.38
C ASN A 332 -10.38 4.22 22.97
N PHE A 333 -9.93 3.48 21.95
CA PHE A 333 -9.92 3.91 20.54
C PHE A 333 -9.12 5.20 20.31
N GLU A 334 -8.12 5.46 21.17
CA GLU A 334 -7.28 6.66 21.08
C GLU A 334 -6.36 6.64 19.85
N VAL A 335 -5.98 5.45 19.38
CA VAL A 335 -5.20 5.30 18.14
C VAL A 335 -6.17 5.22 16.97
N ALA A 336 -6.44 6.37 16.35
CA ALA A 336 -7.30 6.43 15.19
C ALA A 336 -6.77 7.39 14.12
N ALA A 337 -7.25 7.22 12.89
CA ALA A 337 -7.06 8.15 11.79
C ALA A 337 -8.30 8.18 10.89
N ILE A 338 -8.31 9.12 9.95
CA ILE A 338 -9.21 9.14 8.80
C ILE A 338 -8.35 9.22 7.53
N SER A 339 -8.75 8.57 6.44
CA SER A 339 -7.97 8.55 5.19
C SER A 339 -8.88 8.48 3.97
N THR A 340 -8.53 9.23 2.93
CA THR A 340 -9.06 9.00 1.58
C THR A 340 -8.55 7.67 1.05
N THR A 341 -9.35 7.02 0.22
CA THR A 341 -8.96 5.84 -0.56
C THR A 341 -8.74 6.15 -2.03
N SER A 342 -9.05 7.37 -2.48
CA SER A 342 -9.05 7.72 -3.91
C SER A 342 -7.74 7.36 -4.60
N SER A 343 -7.84 6.78 -5.80
CA SER A 343 -6.71 6.53 -6.70
C SER A 343 -5.85 7.77 -7.00
N SER A 344 -6.41 8.97 -6.85
CA SER A 344 -5.69 10.25 -6.98
C SER A 344 -4.72 10.54 -5.83
N HIS A 345 -4.83 9.82 -4.71
CA HIS A 345 -4.01 9.98 -3.52
C HIS A 345 -3.56 8.60 -2.99
N PRO A 346 -2.78 7.83 -3.78
CA PRO A 346 -2.63 6.38 -3.62
C PRO A 346 -1.86 5.93 -2.37
N TYR A 347 -1.24 6.86 -1.64
CA TYR A 347 -0.36 6.57 -0.50
C TYR A 347 -0.82 7.22 0.81
N THR A 348 -2.02 7.80 0.84
CA THR A 348 -2.50 8.54 2.02
C THR A 348 -2.62 7.65 3.25
N LEU A 349 -3.19 6.44 3.10
CA LEU A 349 -3.32 5.53 4.25
C LEU A 349 -1.96 5.16 4.85
N ALA A 350 -0.96 4.96 3.98
CA ALA A 350 0.40 4.67 4.40
C ALA A 350 1.05 5.86 5.12
N HIS A 351 0.78 7.09 4.67
CA HIS A 351 1.23 8.32 5.31
C HIS A 351 0.65 8.45 6.73
N GLU A 352 -0.67 8.31 6.87
CA GLU A 352 -1.35 8.40 8.18
C GLU A 352 -0.86 7.31 9.15
N ILE A 353 -0.68 6.07 8.67
CA ILE A 353 -0.12 4.99 9.48
C ILE A 353 1.34 5.27 9.84
N GLY A 354 2.12 5.89 8.94
CA GLY A 354 3.47 6.39 9.22
C GLY A 354 3.46 7.35 10.41
N HIS A 355 2.55 8.33 10.42
CA HIS A 355 2.36 9.22 11.57
C HIS A 355 1.99 8.46 12.84
N LEU A 356 0.99 7.57 12.80
CA LEU A 356 0.60 6.77 13.97
C LEU A 356 1.76 5.94 14.54
N LEU A 357 2.69 5.50 13.70
CA LEU A 357 3.92 4.79 14.09
C LEU A 357 5.06 5.70 14.52
N GLY A 358 4.96 7.01 14.33
CA GLY A 358 5.94 7.99 14.81
C GLY A 358 6.79 8.66 13.74
N ALA A 359 6.56 8.38 12.46
CA ALA A 359 7.23 9.10 11.40
C ALA A 359 6.75 10.56 11.35
N GLU A 360 7.68 11.48 11.17
CA GLU A 360 7.43 12.91 11.01
C GLU A 360 7.62 13.31 9.55
N HIS A 361 7.09 14.47 9.18
CA HIS A 361 7.31 15.02 7.85
C HIS A 361 8.79 15.29 7.57
N VAL A 362 9.19 15.17 6.31
CA VAL A 362 10.57 15.37 5.82
C VAL A 362 10.60 16.20 4.54
N ASP A 363 11.81 16.62 4.15
CA ASP A 363 12.04 17.45 2.97
C ASP A 363 12.41 16.65 1.69
N ASN A 364 12.49 15.32 1.78
CA ASN A 364 12.74 14.48 0.60
C ASN A 364 11.43 14.23 -0.17
N GLU A 365 11.32 14.77 -1.38
CA GLU A 365 10.10 14.67 -2.20
C GLU A 365 9.72 13.25 -2.65
N GLN A 366 10.64 12.30 -2.54
CA GLN A 366 10.41 10.88 -2.81
C GLN A 366 9.98 10.10 -1.57
N ASP A 367 10.16 10.65 -0.36
CA ASP A 367 9.77 9.98 0.88
C ASP A 367 8.24 10.01 1.04
N LEU A 368 7.70 8.91 1.55
CA LEU A 368 6.28 8.82 1.92
C LEU A 368 5.84 9.98 2.82
N MET A 369 6.71 10.42 3.73
CA MET A 369 6.45 11.49 4.69
C MET A 369 6.84 12.87 4.17
N TYR A 370 6.89 13.09 2.85
CA TYR A 370 7.21 14.42 2.33
C TYR A 370 6.18 15.45 2.82
N THR A 371 6.68 16.61 3.28
CA THR A 371 5.86 17.66 3.92
C THR A 371 4.82 18.29 2.96
N TRP A 372 5.03 18.19 1.66
CA TRP A 372 4.16 18.80 0.65
C TRP A 372 3.56 17.74 -0.27
N TYR A 373 2.32 17.94 -0.71
CA TYR A 373 1.71 17.01 -1.67
C TYR A 373 2.44 17.05 -3.01
N SER A 374 3.01 15.91 -3.43
CA SER A 374 3.85 15.78 -4.63
C SER A 374 3.60 14.46 -5.37
N PRO A 375 3.62 14.46 -6.72
CA PRO A 375 3.56 13.24 -7.52
C PRO A 375 4.83 12.39 -7.49
N GLN A 376 5.91 12.89 -6.90
CA GLN A 376 7.18 12.16 -6.79
C GLN A 376 7.25 11.26 -5.56
N VAL A 377 6.29 11.40 -4.63
CA VAL A 377 6.22 10.60 -3.40
C VAL A 377 6.13 9.12 -3.76
N THR A 378 6.92 8.28 -3.09
CA THR A 378 6.82 6.82 -3.17
C THR A 378 6.27 6.27 -1.86
N PRO A 379 5.75 5.02 -1.81
CA PRO A 379 5.25 4.43 -0.58
C PRO A 379 6.38 3.92 0.34
N ASN A 380 7.51 4.62 0.41
CA ASN A 380 8.68 4.21 1.17
C ASN A 380 9.12 5.29 2.17
N HIS A 381 9.43 4.88 3.39
CA HIS A 381 10.17 5.72 4.31
C HIS A 381 11.66 5.69 3.94
N LEU A 382 12.21 6.82 3.53
CA LEU A 382 13.61 6.98 3.11
C LEU A 382 14.44 7.70 4.19
N SER A 383 13.78 8.36 5.15
CA SER A 383 14.40 8.98 6.31
C SER A 383 14.79 7.96 7.38
N ALA A 384 16.10 7.85 7.64
CA ALA A 384 16.64 7.02 8.71
C ALA A 384 16.12 7.45 10.10
N ASP A 385 15.92 8.75 10.32
CA ASP A 385 15.37 9.25 11.59
C ASP A 385 13.92 8.77 11.78
N ASN A 386 13.12 8.68 10.70
CA ASN A 386 11.78 8.11 10.77
C ASN A 386 11.82 6.61 11.09
N TRP A 387 12.79 5.85 10.56
CA TRP A 387 12.98 4.45 10.96
C TRP A 387 13.26 4.31 12.45
N VAL A 388 14.14 5.16 13.00
CA VAL A 388 14.43 5.18 14.44
C VAL A 388 13.17 5.50 15.26
N ARG A 389 12.44 6.57 14.90
CA ARG A 389 11.19 6.95 15.60
C ARG A 389 10.17 5.81 15.60
N MET A 390 9.99 5.15 14.45
CA MET A 390 9.05 4.03 14.32
C MET A 390 9.47 2.81 15.17
N LEU A 391 10.75 2.43 15.14
CA LEU A 391 11.28 1.32 15.93
C LEU A 391 11.15 1.58 17.44
N GLU A 392 11.49 2.79 17.89
CA GLU A 392 11.33 3.18 19.28
C GLU A 392 9.86 3.23 19.71
N CYS A 393 8.96 3.68 18.82
CA CYS A 393 7.55 3.78 19.10
C CYS A 393 6.90 2.42 19.33
N ILE A 394 7.15 1.45 18.45
CA ILE A 394 6.51 0.13 18.53
C ILE A 394 7.01 -0.69 19.72
N GLN A 395 8.20 -0.40 20.25
CA GLN A 395 8.80 -1.12 21.38
C GLN A 395 8.34 -0.60 22.76
N LYS A 396 7.70 0.56 22.82
CA LYS A 396 7.00 1.04 24.03
C LYS A 396 5.83 0.11 24.37
#